data_AF-A0A956R7I5-F1
#
_entry.id   AF-A0A956R7I5-F1
#
_cell.length_a   1.000
_cell.length_b   1.000
_cell.length_c   1.000
_cell.angle_alpha   90.00
_cell.angle_beta   90.00
_cell.angle_gamma   90.00
#
_symmetry.space_group_name_H-M   'P 1'
#
loop_
_entity.id
_entity.type
_entity.pdbx_description
1 polymer ?
#
loop_
_entity_poly.entity_id
_entity_poly.type
_entity_poly.pdbx_seq_one_letter_code
_entity_poly.pdbx_strand_id
1 'polypeptide(L)'
;FMLWPSGPPVGGTGWLHHAYFPRGVHFGHPPRVYHDGEIRPRDFLEVRAGWMNPEALLLRGPATRRLDPRAAQQAALGMRCDAVDPAAIVTLTNLHPKARQWRLALPGEVPRMAFKLPDAPAANLRPAIRTLVIEPDLDRVVVVWAGETQVPLPVTPKKMDSLQHGVLWPQR
;
A
#
# COMPACT_ATOMS: atom_id res chain seq x y z
N PHE A 1 20.80 16.22 -21.19
CA PHE A 1 20.48 15.13 -20.24
C PHE A 1 19.64 15.71 -19.10
N MET A 2 18.59 14.99 -18.66
CA MET A 2 17.56 15.53 -17.76
C MET A 2 17.90 15.28 -16.27
N LEU A 3 17.88 16.34 -15.44
CA LEU A 3 18.00 16.29 -13.97
C LEU A 3 16.65 16.00 -13.29
N TRP A 4 15.79 15.23 -13.94
CA TRP A 4 14.46 14.93 -13.42
C TRP A 4 14.45 14.25 -12.04
N PRO A 5 15.47 13.46 -11.60
CA PRO A 5 15.46 12.89 -10.24
C PRO A 5 15.50 13.94 -9.13
N SER A 6 15.90 15.18 -9.47
CA SER A 6 15.92 16.32 -8.56
C SER A 6 14.59 17.09 -8.54
N GLY A 7 13.62 16.70 -9.36
CA GLY A 7 12.28 17.30 -9.38
C GLY A 7 11.47 16.99 -8.11
N PRO A 8 10.43 17.78 -7.81
CA PRO A 8 9.55 17.48 -6.68
C PRO A 8 8.81 16.15 -6.88
N PRO A 9 8.43 15.46 -5.79
CA PRO A 9 7.59 14.27 -5.89
C PRO A 9 6.22 14.64 -6.46
N VAL A 10 5.56 13.68 -7.12
CA VAL A 10 4.22 13.91 -7.65
C VAL A 10 3.25 14.20 -6.49
N GLY A 11 2.66 15.40 -6.48
CA GLY A 11 1.75 15.89 -5.44
C GLY A 11 0.32 15.31 -5.51
N GLY A 12 0.13 14.14 -6.11
CA GLY A 12 -1.20 13.50 -6.21
C GLY A 12 -1.53 12.69 -4.96
N THR A 13 -2.77 12.82 -4.47
CA THR A 13 -3.31 12.08 -3.31
C THR A 13 -4.00 10.77 -3.69
N GLY A 14 -4.39 10.63 -4.96
CA GLY A 14 -5.08 9.45 -5.48
C GLY A 14 -4.16 8.43 -6.18
N TRP A 15 -4.80 7.50 -6.87
CA TRP A 15 -4.08 6.60 -7.77
C TRP A 15 -3.41 7.41 -8.87
N LEU A 16 -2.09 7.32 -8.93
CA LEU A 16 -1.30 7.87 -10.02
C LEU A 16 -1.01 6.74 -10.99
N HIS A 17 -1.54 6.86 -12.21
CA HIS A 17 -1.33 5.88 -13.27
C HIS A 17 0.16 5.57 -13.39
N HIS A 18 0.54 4.31 -13.54
CA HIS A 18 1.94 3.90 -13.44
C HIS A 18 2.82 4.41 -14.59
N ALA A 19 2.21 4.85 -15.68
CA ALA A 19 2.88 5.62 -16.72
C ALA A 19 3.25 7.05 -16.29
N TYR A 20 2.69 7.58 -15.18
CA TYR A 20 3.20 8.81 -14.57
C TYR A 20 4.60 8.53 -14.05
N PHE A 21 5.53 9.16 -14.73
CA PHE A 21 6.93 9.11 -14.45
C PHE A 21 7.22 9.72 -13.07
N PRO A 22 8.05 9.09 -12.21
CA PRO A 22 8.91 7.94 -12.47
C PRO A 22 8.33 6.56 -12.13
N ARG A 23 7.01 6.37 -11.97
CA ARG A 23 6.47 5.13 -11.38
C ARG A 23 6.54 3.87 -12.23
N GLY A 24 6.78 3.97 -13.54
CA GLY A 24 7.00 2.79 -14.40
C GLY A 24 8.15 1.91 -13.88
N VAL A 25 9.12 2.52 -13.20
CA VAL A 25 10.25 1.81 -12.58
C VAL A 25 9.82 0.81 -11.51
N HIS A 26 8.73 1.07 -10.79
CA HIS A 26 8.24 0.16 -9.77
C HIS A 26 7.71 -1.16 -10.36
N PHE A 27 7.33 -1.18 -11.63
CA PHE A 27 6.96 -2.40 -12.36
C PHE A 27 8.15 -3.08 -13.04
N GLY A 28 9.37 -2.66 -12.71
CA GLY A 28 10.58 -3.19 -13.30
C GLY A 28 10.83 -2.72 -14.74
N HIS A 29 10.14 -1.66 -15.20
CA HIS A 29 10.58 -0.97 -16.42
C HIS A 29 11.87 -0.20 -16.17
N PRO A 30 12.76 -0.08 -17.16
CA PRO A 30 13.94 0.77 -17.01
C PRO A 30 13.54 2.22 -16.73
N PRO A 31 14.21 2.94 -15.81
CA PRO A 31 14.04 4.38 -15.70
C PRO A 31 14.41 5.06 -17.02
N ARG A 32 13.81 6.22 -17.30
CA ARG A 32 14.30 7.08 -18.38
C ARG A 32 15.72 7.50 -18.04
N VAL A 33 16.56 7.64 -19.06
CA VAL A 33 17.98 8.02 -18.91
C VAL A 33 18.09 9.28 -18.05
N TYR A 34 18.85 9.18 -16.97
CA TYR A 34 19.31 10.28 -16.11
C TYR A 34 20.84 10.28 -16.08
N HIS A 35 21.44 11.33 -15.54
CA HIS A 35 22.89 11.43 -15.34
C HIS A 35 23.33 10.50 -14.20
N ASP A 36 23.50 9.21 -14.49
CA ASP A 36 23.87 8.18 -13.51
C ASP A 36 25.30 8.32 -12.97
N GLY A 37 26.16 9.07 -13.66
CA GLY A 37 27.46 9.49 -13.15
C GLY A 37 27.42 10.58 -12.07
N GLU A 38 26.35 11.39 -12.03
CA GLU A 38 26.17 12.49 -11.07
C GLU A 38 25.16 12.15 -9.97
N ILE A 39 24.08 11.45 -10.34
CA ILE A 39 22.98 11.09 -9.45
C ILE A 39 22.96 9.57 -9.34
N ARG A 40 23.17 9.02 -8.14
CA ARG A 40 23.04 7.58 -7.90
C ARG A 40 21.60 7.24 -7.49
N PRO A 41 21.11 6.00 -7.71
CA PRO A 41 19.78 5.56 -7.25
C PRO A 41 19.44 5.93 -5.80
N ARG A 42 20.43 5.85 -4.89
CA ARG A 42 20.26 6.21 -3.47
C ARG A 42 20.02 7.70 -3.21
N ASP A 43 20.34 8.56 -4.17
CA ASP A 43 20.21 10.00 -4.05
C ASP A 43 18.77 10.47 -4.39
N PHE A 44 17.94 9.58 -4.95
CA PHE A 44 16.53 9.84 -5.26
C PHE A 44 15.74 10.08 -3.98
N LEU A 45 14.85 11.08 -4.00
CA LEU A 45 14.01 11.40 -2.85
C LEU A 45 13.18 10.20 -2.39
N GLU A 46 12.58 9.48 -3.33
CA GLU A 46 11.75 8.30 -3.06
C GLU A 46 12.53 7.18 -2.38
N VAL A 47 13.81 7.03 -2.70
CA VAL A 47 14.68 6.03 -2.06
C VAL A 47 15.08 6.49 -0.66
N ARG A 48 15.51 7.75 -0.50
CA ARG A 48 15.88 8.31 0.82
C ARG A 48 14.70 8.32 1.80
N ALA A 49 13.49 8.55 1.29
CA ALA A 49 12.27 8.52 2.07
C ALA A 49 11.73 7.08 2.31
N GLY A 50 12.39 6.05 1.79
CA GLY A 50 11.99 4.65 1.95
C GLY A 50 10.79 4.21 1.08
N TRP A 51 10.27 5.09 0.23
CA TRP A 51 9.10 4.85 -0.62
C TRP A 51 9.39 3.93 -1.82
N MET A 52 10.67 3.75 -2.17
CA MET A 52 11.10 2.98 -3.33
C MET A 52 12.36 2.15 -3.01
N ASN A 53 12.43 0.93 -3.53
CA ASN A 53 13.65 0.12 -3.49
C ASN A 53 14.66 0.70 -4.51
N PRO A 54 15.92 1.02 -4.13
CA PRO A 54 16.92 1.48 -5.08
C PRO A 54 17.17 0.53 -6.26
N GLU A 55 16.93 -0.78 -6.10
CA GLU A 55 17.05 -1.76 -7.18
C GLU A 55 16.08 -1.49 -8.33
N ALA A 56 14.92 -0.88 -8.07
CA ALA A 56 13.96 -0.49 -9.10
C ALA A 56 14.54 0.55 -10.09
N LEU A 57 15.57 1.29 -9.69
CA LEU A 57 16.20 2.35 -10.47
C LEU A 57 17.46 1.88 -11.23
N LEU A 58 17.79 0.59 -11.18
CA LEU A 58 18.92 0.05 -11.93
C LEU A 58 18.65 0.12 -13.43
N LEU A 59 19.53 0.81 -14.16
CA LEU A 59 19.48 0.92 -15.62
C LEU A 59 19.64 -0.44 -16.32
N ARG A 60 20.34 -1.38 -15.66
CA ARG A 60 20.63 -2.73 -16.17
C ARG A 60 20.25 -3.77 -15.11
N GLY A 61 19.71 -4.91 -15.55
CA GLY A 61 19.36 -6.03 -14.67
C GLY A 61 18.02 -6.67 -15.05
N PRO A 62 17.73 -7.89 -14.53
CA PRO A 62 16.49 -8.58 -14.81
C PRO A 62 15.29 -7.82 -14.21
N ALA A 63 14.16 -7.80 -14.93
CA ALA A 63 12.94 -7.11 -14.48
C ALA A 63 12.46 -7.59 -13.11
N THR A 64 12.64 -8.88 -12.81
CA THR A 64 12.26 -9.50 -11.53
C THR A 64 12.95 -8.89 -10.32
N ARG A 65 14.19 -8.38 -10.45
CA ARG A 65 14.89 -7.67 -9.37
C ARG A 65 14.48 -6.20 -9.24
N ARG A 66 13.94 -5.61 -10.30
CA ARG A 66 13.51 -4.21 -10.32
C ARG A 66 12.04 -4.02 -9.95
N LEU A 67 11.26 -5.10 -9.96
CA LEU A 67 9.88 -5.10 -9.54
C LEU A 67 9.81 -4.79 -8.04
N ASP A 68 9.15 -3.69 -7.69
CA ASP A 68 8.83 -3.34 -6.31
C ASP A 68 7.38 -3.78 -6.03
N PRO A 69 7.14 -4.80 -5.19
CA PRO A 69 5.78 -5.29 -4.92
C PRO A 69 4.84 -4.20 -4.39
N ARG A 70 5.38 -3.15 -3.75
CA ARG A 70 4.61 -2.00 -3.24
C ARG A 70 3.98 -1.18 -4.37
N ALA A 71 4.38 -1.40 -5.63
CA ALA A 71 3.68 -0.86 -6.80
C ALA A 71 2.20 -1.24 -6.79
N ALA A 72 1.85 -2.42 -6.29
CA ALA A 72 0.48 -2.92 -6.25
C ALA A 72 -0.42 -2.13 -5.28
N GLN A 73 0.15 -1.40 -4.30
CA GLN A 73 -0.65 -0.74 -3.26
C GLN A 73 -1.48 0.45 -3.73
N GLN A 74 -1.40 0.89 -5.00
CA GLN A 74 -2.21 1.96 -5.62
C GLN A 74 -2.27 3.33 -4.91
N ALA A 75 -1.73 3.46 -3.70
CA ALA A 75 -1.64 4.69 -2.92
C ALA A 75 -0.53 5.61 -3.42
N ALA A 76 -0.58 6.87 -2.98
CA ALA A 76 0.52 7.81 -3.11
C ALA A 76 1.79 7.28 -2.40
N LEU A 77 2.99 7.61 -2.90
CA LEU A 77 4.26 7.03 -2.42
C LEU A 77 4.46 7.19 -0.90
N GLY A 78 4.14 8.37 -0.36
CA GLY A 78 4.22 8.64 1.08
C GLY A 78 3.04 8.15 1.92
N MET A 79 2.03 7.52 1.29
CA MET A 79 0.86 6.95 1.97
C MET A 79 0.86 5.43 2.00
N ARG A 80 1.89 4.80 1.42
CA ARG A 80 2.09 3.35 1.47
C ARG A 80 2.59 2.94 2.85
N CYS A 81 2.06 1.85 3.37
CA CYS A 81 2.49 1.24 4.62
C CYS A 81 2.34 -0.29 4.50
N ASP A 82 3.21 -1.03 5.19
CA ASP A 82 3.20 -2.49 5.12
C ASP A 82 2.03 -3.08 5.89
N ALA A 83 1.73 -2.48 7.04
CA ALA A 83 0.61 -2.81 7.90
C ALA A 83 0.14 -1.56 8.65
N VAL A 84 -1.11 -1.60 9.09
CA VAL A 84 -1.70 -0.61 9.98
C VAL A 84 -2.18 -1.34 11.21
N ASP A 85 -1.64 -0.97 12.36
CA ASP A 85 -2.05 -1.57 13.62
C ASP A 85 -3.38 -1.00 14.11
N PRO A 86 -4.21 -1.81 14.79
CA PRO A 86 -5.35 -1.31 15.53
C PRO A 86 -4.89 -0.30 16.60
N ALA A 87 -5.71 0.70 16.90
CA ALA A 87 -5.36 1.80 17.80
C ALA A 87 -4.13 2.65 17.39
N ALA A 88 -3.58 2.45 16.18
CA ALA A 88 -2.46 3.28 15.71
C ALA A 88 -2.86 4.75 15.59
N ILE A 89 -1.89 5.64 15.83
CA ILE A 89 -2.04 7.07 15.57
C ILE A 89 -1.57 7.35 14.15
N VAL A 90 -2.49 7.76 13.28
CA VAL A 90 -2.19 8.21 11.93
C VAL A 90 -2.03 9.73 11.95
N THR A 91 -0.95 10.21 11.34
CA THR A 91 -0.67 11.65 11.20
C THR A 91 -0.60 12.00 9.73
N LEU A 92 -1.44 12.93 9.31
CA LEU A 92 -1.49 13.48 7.96
C LEU A 92 -0.98 14.90 8.02
N THR A 93 -0.03 15.23 7.13
CA THR A 93 0.58 16.57 7.09
C THR A 93 0.29 17.20 5.73
N ASN A 94 -0.22 18.43 5.74
CA ASN A 94 -0.60 19.20 4.56
C ASN A 94 -1.64 18.52 3.64
N LEU A 95 -2.48 17.65 4.21
CA LEU A 95 -3.56 16.96 3.47
C LEU A 95 -4.96 17.41 3.89
N HIS A 96 -5.10 18.01 5.08
CA HIS A 96 -6.39 18.48 5.58
C HIS A 96 -6.63 19.94 5.17
N PRO A 97 -7.82 20.32 4.67
CA PRO A 97 -8.06 21.66 4.11
C PRO A 97 -7.90 22.78 5.14
N LYS A 98 -8.11 22.48 6.42
CA LYS A 98 -8.10 23.48 7.52
C LYS A 98 -6.96 23.28 8.51
N ALA A 99 -6.17 22.21 8.38
CA ALA A 99 -5.19 21.84 9.39
C ALA A 99 -3.88 21.42 8.72
N ARG A 100 -2.78 22.06 9.12
CA ARG A 100 -1.44 21.66 8.67
C ARG A 100 -1.12 20.22 9.08
N GLN A 101 -1.56 19.83 10.26
CA GLN A 101 -1.39 18.48 10.79
C GLN A 101 -2.74 17.98 11.30
N TRP A 102 -3.17 16.83 10.79
CA TRP A 102 -4.38 16.15 11.23
C TRP A 102 -3.97 14.79 11.82
N ARG A 103 -4.23 14.60 13.12
CA ARG A 103 -3.88 13.39 13.86
C ARG A 103 -5.16 12.69 14.26
N LEU A 104 -5.25 11.40 13.94
CA LEU A 104 -6.41 10.57 14.24
C LEU A 104 -5.96 9.25 14.86
N ALA A 105 -6.69 8.81 15.87
CA ALA A 105 -6.52 7.49 16.46
C ALA A 105 -7.45 6.51 15.72
N LEU A 106 -6.89 5.40 15.24
CA LEU A 106 -7.70 4.34 14.66
C LEU A 106 -8.48 3.61 15.76
N PRO A 107 -9.63 2.98 15.42
CA PRO A 107 -10.34 2.11 16.36
C PRO A 107 -9.40 1.02 16.90
N GLY A 108 -9.50 0.75 18.20
CA GLY A 108 -8.76 -0.34 18.86
C GLY A 108 -9.49 -1.67 18.82
N GLU A 109 -10.79 -1.66 18.47
CA GLU A 109 -11.61 -2.85 18.38
C GLU A 109 -11.13 -3.76 17.23
N VAL A 110 -10.69 -4.97 17.58
CA VAL A 110 -10.27 -5.99 16.60
C VAL A 110 -11.41 -7.01 16.42
N PRO A 111 -11.98 -7.17 15.21
CA PRO A 111 -13.04 -8.14 14.98
C PRO A 111 -12.50 -9.57 15.03
N ARG A 112 -13.33 -10.53 15.46
CA ARG A 112 -13.08 -11.96 15.25
C ARG A 112 -13.67 -12.35 13.91
N MET A 113 -12.87 -13.02 13.08
CA MET A 113 -13.26 -13.39 11.73
C MET A 113 -13.08 -14.89 11.52
N ALA A 114 -14.00 -15.51 10.78
CA ALA A 114 -13.93 -16.91 10.41
C ALA A 114 -14.47 -17.13 9.00
N PHE A 115 -14.05 -18.22 8.37
CA PHE A 115 -14.57 -18.68 7.09
C PHE A 115 -14.83 -20.18 7.11
N LYS A 116 -15.65 -20.64 6.16
CA LYS A 116 -15.90 -22.06 5.90
C LYS A 116 -16.01 -22.29 4.40
N LEU A 117 -15.17 -23.17 3.87
CA LEU A 117 -15.30 -23.70 2.51
C LEU A 117 -16.31 -24.85 2.49
N PRO A 118 -16.94 -25.17 1.35
CA PRO A 118 -17.97 -26.20 1.25
C PRO A 118 -17.58 -27.56 1.86
N ASP A 119 -16.35 -27.99 1.59
CA ASP A 119 -15.84 -29.32 1.95
C ASP A 119 -14.84 -29.27 3.12
N ALA A 120 -14.86 -28.21 3.93
CA ALA A 120 -13.90 -28.02 5.02
C ALA A 120 -14.59 -27.59 6.34
N PRO A 121 -13.97 -27.89 7.50
CA PRO A 121 -14.40 -27.27 8.75
C PRO A 121 -14.23 -25.75 8.71
N ALA A 122 -14.99 -25.04 9.54
CA ALA A 122 -14.78 -23.62 9.72
C ALA A 122 -13.40 -23.36 10.35
N ALA A 123 -12.76 -22.27 9.95
CA ALA A 123 -11.46 -21.87 10.46
C ALA A 123 -11.42 -20.36 10.73
N ASN A 124 -10.63 -19.97 11.74
CA ASN A 124 -10.41 -18.57 12.07
C ASN A 124 -9.53 -17.89 11.02
N LEU A 125 -9.84 -16.63 10.74
CA LEU A 125 -9.02 -15.74 9.93
C LEU A 125 -8.20 -14.83 10.84
N ARG A 126 -7.01 -14.43 10.39
CA ARG A 126 -6.23 -13.35 11.02
C ARG A 126 -6.78 -12.00 10.55
N PRO A 127 -7.37 -11.19 11.43
CA PRO A 127 -7.84 -9.85 11.08
C PRO A 127 -6.63 -8.93 10.81
N ALA A 128 -6.69 -8.15 9.74
CA ALA A 128 -5.69 -7.14 9.40
C ALA A 128 -6.36 -5.91 8.78
N ILE A 129 -5.88 -4.71 9.11
CA ILE A 129 -6.28 -3.49 8.41
C ILE A 129 -5.46 -3.40 7.12
N ARG A 130 -6.13 -3.42 5.96
CA ARG A 130 -5.45 -3.36 4.65
C ARG A 130 -5.70 -2.08 3.88
N THR A 131 -6.82 -1.42 4.14
CA THR A 131 -7.14 -0.14 3.50
C THR A 131 -7.64 0.84 4.54
N LEU A 132 -7.05 2.04 4.52
CA LEU A 132 -7.60 3.22 5.14
C LEU A 132 -8.08 4.14 4.01
N VAL A 133 -9.36 4.47 4.01
CA VAL A 133 -9.88 5.54 3.15
C VAL A 133 -9.96 6.80 4.00
N ILE A 134 -9.26 7.84 3.57
CA ILE A 134 -9.11 9.09 4.31
C ILE A 134 -9.78 10.18 3.50
N GLU A 135 -10.78 10.82 4.10
CA GLU A 135 -11.59 11.86 3.49
C GLU A 135 -11.46 13.13 4.34
N PRO A 136 -10.38 13.90 4.13
CA PRO A 136 -10.06 15.03 4.99
C PRO A 136 -11.11 16.14 4.91
N ASP A 137 -11.74 16.34 3.75
CA ASP A 137 -12.81 17.33 3.60
C ASP A 137 -14.09 16.99 4.38
N LEU A 138 -14.23 15.72 4.78
CA LEU A 138 -15.36 15.20 5.54
C LEU A 138 -15.00 14.87 6.99
N ASP A 139 -13.78 15.20 7.43
CA ASP A 139 -13.25 14.81 8.75
C ASP A 139 -13.41 13.29 9.03
N ARG A 140 -13.30 12.46 7.99
CA ARG A 140 -13.69 11.04 8.03
C ARG A 140 -12.54 10.11 7.68
N VAL A 141 -12.46 9.00 8.40
CA VAL A 141 -11.62 7.84 8.07
C VAL A 141 -12.45 6.57 8.09
N VAL A 142 -12.36 5.79 7.01
CA VAL A 142 -12.96 4.47 6.90
C VAL A 142 -11.85 3.42 7.01
N VAL A 143 -12.00 2.51 7.96
CA VAL A 143 -11.08 1.41 8.20
C VAL A 143 -11.65 0.14 7.60
N VAL A 144 -10.93 -0.45 6.64
CA VAL A 144 -11.32 -1.70 6.01
C VAL A 144 -10.47 -2.83 6.57
N TRP A 145 -11.15 -3.75 7.25
CA TRP A 145 -10.57 -4.97 7.77
C TRP A 145 -10.65 -6.09 6.74
N ALA A 146 -9.57 -6.85 6.62
CA ALA A 146 -9.49 -8.08 5.85
C ALA A 146 -9.21 -9.25 6.79
N GLY A 147 -9.89 -10.38 6.57
CA GLY A 147 -9.56 -11.64 7.22
C GLY A 147 -8.62 -12.45 6.34
N GLU A 148 -7.46 -12.82 6.86
CA GLU A 148 -6.41 -13.49 6.11
C GLU A 148 -6.15 -14.90 6.62
N THR A 149 -5.86 -15.80 5.69
CA THR A 149 -5.35 -17.14 6.01
C THR A 149 -4.50 -17.66 4.86
N GLN A 150 -3.61 -18.59 5.17
CA GLN A 150 -2.89 -19.36 4.18
C GLN A 150 -3.58 -20.72 4.03
N VAL A 151 -3.93 -21.06 2.79
CA VAL A 151 -4.49 -22.36 2.43
C VAL A 151 -3.42 -23.18 1.69
N PRO A 152 -3.34 -24.50 1.91
CA PRO A 152 -2.32 -25.34 1.30
C PRO A 152 -2.49 -25.50 -0.21
N LEU A 153 -3.72 -25.31 -0.71
CA LEU A 153 -4.07 -25.43 -2.13
C LEU A 153 -4.84 -24.19 -2.57
N PRO A 154 -4.65 -23.73 -3.83
CA PRO A 154 -5.45 -22.66 -4.40
C PRO A 154 -6.95 -22.97 -4.31
N VAL A 155 -7.73 -21.99 -3.85
CA VAL A 155 -9.19 -22.11 -3.81
C VAL A 155 -9.72 -21.86 -5.22
N THR A 156 -10.51 -22.80 -5.74
CA THR A 156 -11.13 -22.65 -7.06
C THR A 156 -12.22 -21.58 -7.03
N PRO A 157 -12.52 -20.91 -8.16
CA PRO A 157 -13.61 -19.94 -8.22
C PRO A 157 -14.94 -20.49 -7.68
N LYS A 158 -15.29 -21.72 -8.09
CA LYS A 158 -16.50 -22.42 -7.59
C LYS A 158 -16.52 -22.57 -6.06
N LYS A 159 -15.38 -22.87 -5.44
CA LYS A 159 -15.28 -22.97 -3.97
C LYS A 159 -15.39 -21.59 -3.32
N MET A 160 -14.87 -20.55 -3.97
CA MET A 160 -15.02 -19.17 -3.49
C MET A 160 -16.45 -18.66 -3.58
N ASP A 161 -17.19 -18.99 -4.63
CA ASP A 161 -18.59 -18.60 -4.79
C ASP A 161 -19.50 -19.18 -3.69
N SER A 162 -19.07 -20.28 -3.06
CA SER A 162 -19.78 -20.95 -1.97
C SER A 162 -19.12 -20.75 -0.60
N LEU A 163 -18.15 -19.83 -0.49
CA LEU A 163 -17.48 -19.55 0.78
C LEU A 163 -18.46 -18.84 1.74
N GLN A 164 -18.56 -19.39 2.94
CA GLN A 164 -19.24 -18.73 4.04
C GLN A 164 -18.22 -17.97 4.88
N HIS A 165 -18.58 -16.81 5.40
CA HIS A 165 -17.76 -16.03 6.30
C HIS A 165 -18.60 -15.44 7.43
N GLY A 166 -17.94 -15.17 8.56
CA GLY A 166 -18.55 -14.54 9.73
C GLY A 166 -17.61 -13.53 10.33
N VAL A 167 -18.19 -12.43 10.82
CA VAL A 167 -17.47 -11.36 11.53
C VAL A 167 -18.21 -11.07 12.82
N LEU A 168 -17.49 -11.08 13.94
CA LEU A 168 -18.01 -10.74 15.26
C LEU A 168 -17.17 -9.60 15.84
N TRP A 169 -17.84 -8.50 16.18
CA TRP A 169 -17.19 -7.35 16.82
C TRP A 169 -17.20 -7.50 18.34
N PRO A 170 -16.13 -7.09 19.05
CA PRO A 170 -16.17 -7.00 20.50
C PRO A 170 -17.27 -6.01 20.93
N GLN A 171 -18.04 -6.37 21.96
CA GLN A 171 -18.98 -5.44 22.58
C GLN A 171 -18.18 -4.36 23.31
N ARG A 172 -18.65 -3.10 23.17
CA ARG A 172 -18.09 -1.95 23.89
C ARG A 172 -18.50 -1.93 25.35
#